data_AF-A0A2V6K7P8-F1
#
_entry.id   AF-A0A2V6K7P8-F1
#
_cell.length_a   1.000
_cell.length_b   1.000
_cell.length_c   1.000
_cell.angle_alpha   90.00
_cell.angle_beta   90.00
_cell.angle_gamma   90.00
#
_symmetry.space_group_name_H-M   'P 1'
#
loop_
_entity.id
_entity.type
_entity.pdbx_description
1 polymer ?
#
loop_
_entity_poly.entity_id
_entity_poly.type
_entity_poly.pdbx_seq_one_letter_code
_entity_poly.pdbx_strand_id
1 'polypeptide(L)'
;MDYRLRWPCFRLCTKVIPSYAKAKEIFDFCAKQSCHLPGPYDISPCIPFQYVVDGCYARAHKMRWIITTKYHYCCEKVFSFANQNADTLAVKADKWGGYCVCWWYHVAPLVRVSITIPPFGKLKTSIKLTLAMVIDPGMFDKPVLLSTWLSAQENKNCSANAKVSMYSIQPGSAYWPANYQGTLFGTDDTYAQTDATLTNYRNGVTITTCP
;
A
#
# COMPACT_ATOMS: atom_id res chain seq x y z
N MET A 1 -15.39 -11.64 0.85
CA MET A 1 -15.49 -11.21 -0.56
C MET A 1 -16.42 -10.01 -0.58
N ASP A 2 -15.91 -8.80 -0.75
CA ASP A 2 -16.72 -7.58 -0.63
C ASP A 2 -17.53 -7.37 -1.92
N TYR A 3 -18.84 -7.60 -1.84
CA TYR A 3 -19.77 -7.58 -2.98
C TYR A 3 -20.01 -6.17 -3.53
N ARG A 4 -19.63 -5.11 -2.79
CA ARG A 4 -19.87 -3.70 -3.19
C ARG A 4 -18.98 -3.24 -4.35
N LEU A 5 -17.89 -3.96 -4.65
CA LEU A 5 -16.94 -3.62 -5.71
C LEU A 5 -17.33 -4.13 -7.11
N ARG A 6 -18.49 -4.81 -7.27
CA ARG A 6 -18.91 -5.39 -8.55
C ARG A 6 -19.79 -4.48 -9.42
N TRP A 7 -20.31 -3.37 -8.90
CA TRP A 7 -21.21 -2.51 -9.68
C TRP A 7 -20.40 -1.63 -10.67
N PRO A 8 -20.80 -1.53 -11.97
CA PRO A 8 -20.03 -0.85 -13.01
C PRO A 8 -19.72 0.62 -12.73
N CYS A 9 -20.61 1.34 -12.03
CA CYS A 9 -20.42 2.74 -11.64
C CYS A 9 -19.40 2.95 -10.50
N PHE A 10 -18.99 1.88 -9.82
CA PHE A 10 -17.98 1.91 -8.74
C PHE A 10 -16.68 1.18 -9.12
N ARG A 11 -16.50 0.82 -10.39
CA ARG A 11 -15.21 0.30 -10.87
C ARG A 11 -14.21 1.44 -11.00
N LEU A 12 -13.59 1.80 -9.87
CA LEU A 12 -12.43 2.70 -9.83
C LEU A 12 -11.28 2.18 -10.71
N CYS A 13 -11.27 0.86 -10.99
CA CYS A 13 -10.18 0.20 -11.68
C CYS A 13 -10.60 -0.72 -12.83
N THR A 14 -10.26 -0.31 -14.06
CA THR A 14 -10.63 -1.00 -15.29
C THR A 14 -9.46 -1.75 -15.94
N LYS A 15 -8.23 -1.22 -15.83
CA LYS A 15 -7.02 -1.86 -16.39
C LYS A 15 -6.29 -2.71 -15.35
N VAL A 16 -6.68 -3.98 -15.31
CA VAL A 16 -6.22 -5.02 -14.37
C VAL A 16 -4.82 -5.53 -14.76
N ILE A 17 -3.98 -5.82 -13.77
CA ILE A 17 -2.68 -6.47 -13.95
C ILE A 17 -2.89 -7.93 -14.36
N PRO A 18 -2.29 -8.43 -15.45
CA PRO A 18 -2.66 -9.71 -16.05
C PRO A 18 -2.23 -10.97 -15.27
N SER A 19 -1.28 -10.84 -14.35
CA SER A 19 -0.74 -11.98 -13.59
C SER A 19 -0.08 -11.55 -12.28
N TYR A 20 0.04 -12.49 -11.34
CA TYR A 20 0.86 -12.28 -10.14
C TYR A 20 2.32 -11.95 -10.49
N ALA A 21 2.88 -12.61 -11.51
CA ALA A 21 4.26 -12.33 -11.95
C ALA A 21 4.43 -10.87 -12.36
N LYS A 22 3.48 -10.29 -13.11
CA LYS A 22 3.53 -8.86 -13.47
C LYS A 22 3.31 -7.96 -12.25
N ALA A 23 2.44 -8.34 -11.30
CA ALA A 23 2.29 -7.60 -10.06
C ALA A 23 3.58 -7.60 -9.22
N LYS A 24 4.30 -8.73 -9.20
CA LYS A 24 5.60 -8.85 -8.54
C LYS A 24 6.67 -8.01 -9.24
N GLU A 25 6.71 -8.01 -10.56
CA GLU A 25 7.62 -7.14 -11.32
C GLU A 25 7.42 -5.67 -10.97
N ILE A 26 6.17 -5.20 -10.90
CA ILE A 26 5.82 -3.83 -10.50
C ILE A 26 6.27 -3.56 -9.06
N PHE A 27 6.02 -4.49 -8.15
CA PHE A 27 6.46 -4.39 -6.76
C PHE A 27 7.98 -4.27 -6.65
N ASP A 28 8.70 -5.17 -7.32
CA ASP A 28 10.16 -5.20 -7.31
C ASP A 28 10.73 -3.90 -7.90
N PHE A 29 10.10 -3.36 -8.95
CA PHE A 29 10.49 -2.07 -9.52
C PHE A 29 10.29 -0.93 -8.52
N CYS A 30 9.14 -0.86 -7.84
CA CYS A 30 8.91 0.12 -6.77
C CYS A 30 9.95 -0.02 -5.65
N ALA A 31 10.21 -1.25 -5.18
CA ALA A 31 11.17 -1.54 -4.13
C ALA A 31 12.61 -1.15 -4.52
N LYS A 32 12.98 -1.28 -5.80
CA LYS A 32 14.29 -0.81 -6.31
C LYS A 32 14.47 0.70 -6.29
N GLN A 33 13.39 1.48 -6.19
CA GLN A 33 13.47 2.93 -6.02
C GLN A 33 13.71 3.33 -4.54
N SER A 34 14.00 2.37 -3.66
CA SER A 34 14.14 2.61 -2.23
C SER A 34 15.36 3.46 -1.91
N CYS A 35 15.20 4.47 -1.05
CA CYS A 35 16.29 5.37 -0.65
C CYS A 35 17.41 4.70 0.15
N HIS A 36 17.20 3.50 0.71
CA HIS A 36 18.26 2.77 1.40
C HIS A 36 19.22 2.02 0.45
N LEU A 37 18.88 1.94 -0.84
CA LEU A 37 19.73 1.30 -1.85
C LEU A 37 20.72 2.33 -2.41
N PRO A 38 21.93 1.91 -2.82
CA PRO A 38 22.82 2.81 -3.54
C PRO A 38 22.18 3.20 -4.88
N GLY A 39 22.26 4.49 -5.23
CA GLY A 39 21.82 4.99 -6.53
C GLY A 39 22.72 4.51 -7.68
N PRO A 40 22.37 4.82 -8.94
CA PRO A 40 21.27 5.71 -9.37
C PRO A 40 19.88 5.04 -9.31
N TYR A 41 18.84 5.87 -9.15
CA TYR A 41 17.44 5.42 -9.19
C TYR A 41 16.82 5.72 -10.55
N ASP A 42 15.92 4.84 -11.02
CA ASP A 42 15.18 5.08 -12.27
C ASP A 42 14.15 6.22 -12.11
N ILE A 43 13.63 6.40 -10.88
CA ILE A 43 12.61 7.40 -10.53
C ILE A 43 13.16 8.32 -9.44
N SER A 44 13.01 9.63 -9.63
CA SER A 44 13.38 10.66 -8.66
C SER A 44 12.14 11.36 -8.08
N PRO A 45 12.16 11.77 -6.79
CA PRO A 45 13.09 11.30 -5.75
C PRO A 45 12.89 9.80 -5.45
N CYS A 46 13.89 9.19 -4.80
CA CYS A 46 13.77 7.84 -4.26
C CYS A 46 12.63 7.75 -3.23
N ILE A 47 12.17 6.54 -2.95
CA ILE A 47 11.07 6.28 -2.02
C ILE A 47 11.65 5.81 -0.67
N PRO A 48 11.46 6.53 0.44
CA PRO A 48 12.08 6.20 1.72
C PRO A 48 11.28 5.10 2.45
N PHE A 49 11.29 3.88 1.91
CA PHE A 49 10.63 2.73 2.53
C PHE A 49 11.21 2.38 3.90
N GLN A 50 12.47 2.73 4.15
CA GLN A 50 13.14 2.51 5.43
C GLN A 50 12.73 3.49 6.54
N TYR A 51 11.99 4.55 6.21
CA TYR A 51 11.40 5.48 7.16
C TYR A 51 9.90 5.20 7.27
N VAL A 52 9.51 4.23 8.09
CA VAL A 52 8.11 3.81 8.22
C VAL A 52 7.33 4.60 9.27
N VAL A 53 7.98 5.48 10.02
CA VAL A 53 7.34 6.32 11.07
C VAL A 53 6.23 7.20 10.49
N ASP A 54 6.47 7.82 9.34
CA ASP A 54 5.49 8.68 8.65
C ASP A 54 5.74 8.65 7.12
N GLY A 55 4.99 9.41 6.33
CA GLY A 55 5.17 9.59 4.89
C GLY A 55 4.52 8.50 4.03
N CYS A 56 3.66 7.67 4.60
CA CYS A 56 2.95 6.60 3.89
C CYS A 56 2.19 7.13 2.67
N TYR A 57 1.53 8.28 2.81
CA TYR A 57 0.83 8.99 1.75
C TYR A 57 1.74 9.34 0.57
N ALA A 58 2.92 9.92 0.82
CA ALA A 58 3.93 10.25 -0.19
C ALA A 58 4.47 9.00 -0.90
N ARG A 59 4.84 7.95 -0.15
CA ARG A 59 5.30 6.67 -0.72
C ARG A 59 4.23 6.05 -1.62
N ALA A 60 2.99 6.00 -1.13
CA ALA A 60 1.87 5.45 -1.88
C ALA A 60 1.57 6.25 -3.15
N HIS A 61 1.68 7.57 -3.10
CA HIS A 61 1.42 8.43 -4.26
C HIS A 61 2.51 8.25 -5.33
N LYS A 62 3.80 8.21 -4.96
CA LYS A 62 4.88 7.93 -5.92
C LYS A 62 4.80 6.52 -6.51
N MET A 63 4.45 5.52 -5.71
CA MET A 63 4.18 4.18 -6.26
C MET A 63 2.98 4.16 -7.21
N ARG A 64 1.92 4.91 -6.94
CA ARG A 64 0.83 5.10 -7.92
C ARG A 64 1.37 5.64 -9.22
N TRP A 65 2.20 6.68 -9.19
CA TRP A 65 2.77 7.28 -10.40
C TRP A 65 3.49 6.23 -11.25
N ILE A 66 4.29 5.38 -10.61
CA ILE A 66 4.98 4.27 -11.29
C ILE A 66 3.94 3.34 -11.95
N ILE A 67 2.93 2.89 -11.20
CA ILE A 67 1.92 1.96 -11.70
C ILE A 67 1.13 2.56 -12.88
N THR A 68 0.72 3.83 -12.79
CA THR A 68 -0.14 4.48 -13.79
C THR A 68 0.62 5.06 -14.98
N THR A 69 1.85 5.53 -14.77
CA THR A 69 2.63 6.24 -15.80
C THR A 69 3.60 5.31 -16.50
N LYS A 70 4.33 4.46 -15.77
CA LYS A 70 5.30 3.53 -16.37
C LYS A 70 4.65 2.26 -16.88
N TYR A 71 3.76 1.66 -16.07
CA TYR A 71 3.13 0.38 -16.41
C TYR A 71 1.73 0.53 -17.02
N HIS A 72 1.17 1.74 -16.99
CA HIS A 72 -0.15 2.06 -17.51
C HIS A 72 -1.26 1.17 -16.95
N TYR A 73 -1.15 0.66 -15.73
CA TYR A 73 -2.24 -0.05 -15.06
C TYR A 73 -3.02 0.91 -14.18
N CYS A 74 -4.26 0.54 -13.87
CA CYS A 74 -5.00 1.28 -12.89
C CYS A 74 -4.47 0.99 -11.47
N CYS A 75 -4.52 2.01 -10.62
CA CYS A 75 -4.17 1.97 -9.21
C CYS A 75 -5.26 2.66 -8.38
N GLU A 76 -5.88 1.92 -7.46
CA GLU A 76 -6.64 2.45 -6.34
C GLU A 76 -5.69 2.73 -5.16
N LYS A 77 -6.19 3.32 -4.09
CA LYS A 77 -5.52 3.33 -2.79
C LYS A 77 -6.37 2.65 -1.73
N VAL A 78 -5.72 1.93 -0.83
CA VAL A 78 -6.36 1.46 0.41
C VAL A 78 -5.80 2.28 1.56
N PHE A 79 -6.69 2.83 2.37
CA PHE A 79 -6.39 3.47 3.65
C PHE A 79 -6.91 2.56 4.77
N SER A 80 -6.07 2.20 5.72
CA SER A 80 -6.46 1.58 7.00
C SER A 80 -6.46 2.64 8.09
N PHE A 81 -7.35 2.49 9.07
CA PHE A 81 -7.53 3.44 10.15
C PHE A 81 -7.67 2.71 11.48
N ALA A 82 -7.12 3.34 12.52
CA ALA A 82 -7.43 3.05 13.91
C ALA A 82 -8.10 4.30 14.49
N ASN A 83 -9.41 4.42 14.24
CA ASN A 83 -10.18 5.62 14.52
C ASN A 83 -11.36 5.40 15.48
N GLN A 84 -11.32 4.29 16.23
CA GLN A 84 -12.30 3.96 17.27
C GLN A 84 -11.62 3.80 18.62
N ASN A 85 -12.18 4.43 19.67
CA ASN A 85 -11.69 4.30 21.04
C ASN A 85 -10.18 4.55 21.17
N ALA A 86 -9.46 3.61 21.79
CA ALA A 86 -8.02 3.62 21.95
C ALA A 86 -7.28 2.76 20.91
N ASP A 87 -7.97 2.33 19.83
CA ASP A 87 -7.38 1.51 18.78
C ASP A 87 -6.15 2.24 18.19
N THR A 88 -5.11 1.48 17.84
CA THR A 88 -3.94 1.97 17.10
C THR A 88 -3.58 0.99 16.00
N LEU A 89 -3.02 1.45 14.88
CA LEU A 89 -2.36 0.55 13.95
C LEU A 89 -0.97 0.29 14.49
N ALA A 90 -0.55 -0.97 14.65
CA ALA A 90 0.77 -1.32 15.13
C ALA A 90 1.42 -2.39 14.23
N VAL A 91 2.65 -2.12 13.80
CA VAL A 91 3.46 -3.00 12.94
C VAL A 91 4.84 -3.17 13.54
N LYS A 92 5.40 -4.37 13.43
CA LYS A 92 6.83 -4.58 13.69
C LYS A 92 7.60 -4.41 12.38
N ALA A 93 8.45 -3.40 12.32
CA ALA A 93 9.25 -3.05 11.15
C ALA A 93 10.49 -3.95 11.04
N ASP A 94 10.31 -5.27 10.93
CA ASP A 94 11.41 -6.24 10.91
C ASP A 94 12.43 -5.97 9.78
N LYS A 95 11.99 -5.41 8.65
CA LYS A 95 12.86 -4.98 7.55
C LYS A 95 13.79 -3.82 7.90
N TRP A 96 13.41 -3.01 8.90
CA TRP A 96 14.03 -1.71 9.20
C TRP A 96 14.45 -1.61 10.68
N GLY A 97 14.95 -2.72 11.23
CA GLY A 97 15.51 -2.78 12.59
C GLY A 97 14.61 -3.45 13.64
N GLY A 98 13.40 -3.92 13.28
CA GLY A 98 12.54 -4.69 14.19
C GLY A 98 11.75 -3.84 15.21
N TYR A 99 11.76 -2.53 15.02
CA TYR A 99 11.09 -1.52 15.82
C TYR A 99 9.56 -1.54 15.64
N CYS A 100 8.80 -1.28 16.71
CA CYS A 100 7.34 -1.23 16.69
C CYS A 100 6.84 0.16 16.35
N VAL A 101 6.15 0.29 15.22
CA VAL A 101 5.63 1.57 14.72
C VAL A 101 4.14 1.62 14.93
N CYS A 102 3.64 2.74 15.44
CA CYS A 102 2.23 2.99 15.60
C CYS A 102 1.73 4.13 14.72
N TRP A 103 0.54 3.97 14.15
CA TRP A 103 -0.11 4.98 13.31
C TRP A 103 -1.58 5.11 13.67
N TRP A 104 -2.16 6.27 13.36
CA TRP A 104 -3.61 6.43 13.35
C TRP A 104 -4.23 6.01 12.00
N TYR A 105 -3.45 6.08 10.91
CA TYR A 105 -3.81 5.55 9.60
C TYR A 105 -2.56 5.10 8.82
N HIS A 106 -2.74 4.20 7.86
CA HIS A 106 -1.71 3.85 6.88
C HIS A 106 -2.33 3.76 5.49
N VAL A 107 -1.52 3.94 4.45
CA VAL A 107 -2.00 3.92 3.06
C VAL A 107 -0.99 3.26 2.14
N ALA A 108 -1.52 2.49 1.19
CA ALA A 108 -0.74 1.87 0.13
C ALA A 108 -1.53 1.78 -1.19
N PRO A 109 -0.84 1.67 -2.35
CA PRO A 109 -1.44 1.31 -3.62
C PRO A 109 -2.20 -0.02 -3.55
N LEU A 110 -3.42 -0.03 -4.06
CA LEU A 110 -4.23 -1.22 -4.25
C LEU A 110 -4.41 -1.48 -5.74
N VAL A 111 -4.00 -2.66 -6.19
CA VAL A 111 -4.09 -3.07 -7.59
C VAL A 111 -4.97 -4.30 -7.74
N ARG A 112 -5.65 -4.39 -8.89
CA ARG A 112 -6.40 -5.58 -9.28
C ARG A 112 -5.50 -6.49 -10.10
N VAL A 113 -5.38 -7.75 -9.69
CA VAL A 113 -4.50 -8.73 -10.31
C VAL A 113 -5.31 -9.93 -10.78
N SER A 114 -5.23 -10.25 -12.07
CA SER A 114 -5.82 -11.45 -12.62
C SER A 114 -4.96 -12.66 -12.28
N ILE A 115 -5.59 -13.69 -11.71
CA ILE A 115 -4.97 -14.97 -11.39
C ILE A 115 -5.70 -16.03 -12.19
N THR A 116 -4.94 -16.77 -13.00
CA THR A 116 -5.46 -17.94 -13.70
C THR A 116 -5.00 -19.18 -12.96
N ILE A 117 -5.96 -19.93 -12.42
CA ILE A 117 -5.71 -21.23 -11.81
C ILE A 117 -5.85 -22.26 -12.93
N PRO A 118 -4.78 -23.01 -13.28
CA PRO A 118 -4.86 -24.04 -14.30
C PRO A 118 -5.75 -25.19 -13.82
N PRO A 119 -6.27 -26.03 -14.75
CA PRO A 119 -7.01 -27.23 -14.39
C PRO A 119 -6.17 -28.11 -13.46
N PHE A 120 -6.77 -28.63 -12.39
CA PHE A 120 -6.11 -29.56 -11.47
C PHE A 120 -7.13 -30.50 -10.83
N GLY A 121 -6.78 -31.78 -10.74
CA GLY A 121 -7.66 -32.81 -10.18
C GLY A 121 -9.01 -32.89 -10.92
N LYS A 122 -10.12 -32.72 -10.19
CA LYS A 122 -11.48 -32.74 -10.75
C LYS A 122 -11.86 -31.47 -11.53
N LEU A 123 -11.07 -30.39 -11.40
CA LEU A 123 -11.33 -29.14 -12.09
C LEU A 123 -10.85 -29.25 -13.54
N LYS A 124 -11.79 -29.38 -14.49
CA LYS A 124 -11.51 -29.57 -15.92
C LYS A 124 -11.24 -28.28 -16.70
N THR A 125 -11.45 -27.11 -16.10
CA THR A 125 -11.32 -25.81 -16.77
C THR A 125 -10.49 -24.85 -15.93
N SER A 126 -9.82 -23.91 -16.59
CA SER A 126 -9.09 -22.85 -15.87
C SER A 126 -10.06 -21.88 -15.21
N ILE A 127 -9.76 -21.47 -13.98
CA ILE A 127 -10.53 -20.43 -13.29
C ILE A 127 -9.75 -19.12 -13.36
N LYS A 128 -10.40 -18.06 -13.84
CA LYS A 128 -9.88 -16.69 -13.77
C LYS A 128 -10.49 -15.96 -12.58
N LEU A 129 -9.64 -15.53 -11.66
CA LEU A 129 -10.01 -14.70 -10.51
C LEU A 129 -9.35 -13.33 -10.66
N THR A 130 -9.97 -12.30 -10.07
CA THR A 130 -9.34 -11.00 -9.89
C THR A 130 -9.20 -10.74 -8.40
N LEU A 131 -7.97 -10.62 -7.93
CA LEU A 131 -7.65 -10.39 -6.52
C LEU A 131 -7.23 -8.93 -6.30
N ALA A 132 -7.57 -8.40 -5.13
CA ALA A 132 -7.08 -7.10 -4.68
C ALA A 132 -5.76 -7.31 -3.94
N MET A 133 -4.67 -6.73 -4.46
CA MET A 133 -3.34 -6.87 -3.89
C MET A 133 -2.75 -5.51 -3.56
N VAL A 134 -2.03 -5.44 -2.45
CA VAL A 134 -1.38 -4.23 -1.95
C VAL A 134 0.10 -4.27 -2.32
N ILE A 135 0.61 -3.15 -2.81
CA ILE A 135 2.03 -2.94 -3.12
C ILE A 135 2.63 -2.06 -2.03
N ASP A 136 3.26 -2.66 -1.02
CA ASP A 136 3.87 -1.92 0.09
C ASP A 136 5.25 -2.48 0.48
N PRO A 137 6.33 -2.06 -0.23
CA PRO A 137 7.70 -2.44 0.09
C PRO A 137 8.19 -2.01 1.48
N GLY A 138 7.50 -1.04 2.11
CA GLY A 138 7.81 -0.61 3.47
C GLY A 138 7.47 -1.66 4.52
N MET A 139 6.50 -2.54 4.25
CA MET A 139 6.07 -3.60 5.16
C MET A 139 6.34 -5.03 4.66
N PHE A 140 6.44 -5.23 3.34
CA PHE A 140 6.50 -6.56 2.74
C PHE A 140 7.63 -6.67 1.71
N ASP A 141 7.89 -7.90 1.24
CA ASP A 141 8.86 -8.21 0.18
C ASP A 141 8.21 -8.64 -1.15
N LYS A 142 6.88 -8.62 -1.20
CA LYS A 142 6.08 -9.00 -2.37
C LYS A 142 4.69 -8.37 -2.30
N PRO A 143 3.94 -8.34 -3.42
CA PRO A 143 2.51 -8.04 -3.36
C PRO A 143 1.80 -9.00 -2.42
N VAL A 144 0.99 -8.46 -1.53
CA VAL A 144 0.19 -9.24 -0.57
C VAL A 144 -1.30 -8.99 -0.80
N LEU A 145 -2.16 -9.90 -0.32
CA LEU A 145 -3.60 -9.66 -0.33
C LEU A 145 -3.94 -8.47 0.59
N LEU A 146 -5.02 -7.76 0.28
CA LEU A 146 -5.56 -6.71 1.14
C LEU A 146 -5.72 -7.17 2.59
N SER A 147 -6.29 -8.37 2.82
CA SER A 147 -6.47 -8.91 4.17
C SER A 147 -5.13 -9.12 4.89
N THR A 148 -4.10 -9.63 4.20
CA THR A 148 -2.76 -9.80 4.77
C THR A 148 -2.15 -8.46 5.15
N TRP A 149 -2.33 -7.43 4.33
CA TRP A 149 -1.84 -6.07 4.62
C TRP A 149 -2.57 -5.43 5.82
N LEU A 150 -3.89 -5.63 5.96
CA LEU A 150 -4.66 -5.15 7.11
C LEU A 150 -4.24 -5.86 8.41
N SER A 151 -4.18 -7.19 8.40
CA SER A 151 -3.84 -7.97 9.61
C SER A 151 -2.41 -7.72 10.11
N ALA A 152 -1.47 -7.39 9.22
CA ALA A 152 -0.11 -7.05 9.63
C ALA A 152 -0.03 -5.79 10.52
N GLN A 153 -1.05 -4.93 10.47
CA GLN A 153 -1.17 -3.70 11.25
C GLN A 153 -1.89 -3.89 12.59
N GLU A 154 -2.25 -5.12 12.93
CA GLU A 154 -2.91 -5.49 14.20
C GLU A 154 -1.93 -6.24 15.11
N ASN A 155 -0.64 -5.86 15.08
CA ASN A 155 0.39 -6.57 15.84
C ASN A 155 0.29 -6.27 17.34
N LYS A 156 -0.37 -7.17 18.07
CA LYS A 156 -0.55 -7.09 19.53
C LYS A 156 0.73 -7.17 20.35
N ASN A 157 1.82 -7.67 19.78
CA ASN A 157 3.14 -7.64 20.44
C ASN A 157 3.75 -6.23 20.42
N CYS A 158 3.31 -5.36 19.50
CA CYS A 158 3.72 -3.95 19.46
C CYS A 158 2.80 -3.03 20.26
N SER A 159 1.50 -3.33 20.33
CA SER A 159 0.55 -2.60 21.18
C SER A 159 -0.65 -3.47 21.53
N ALA A 160 -1.06 -3.50 22.80
CA ALA A 160 -2.28 -4.20 23.23
C ALA A 160 -3.54 -3.68 22.52
N ASN A 161 -3.52 -2.43 22.05
CA ASN A 161 -4.63 -1.80 21.32
C ASN A 161 -4.52 -1.94 19.79
N ALA A 162 -3.56 -2.73 19.27
CA ALA A 162 -3.36 -2.87 17.83
C ALA A 162 -4.62 -3.42 17.14
N LYS A 163 -5.28 -2.63 16.31
CA LYS A 163 -6.53 -2.99 15.65
C LYS A 163 -6.83 -2.05 14.48
N VAL A 164 -7.23 -2.62 13.35
CA VAL A 164 -7.79 -1.85 12.24
C VAL A 164 -9.28 -1.66 12.49
N SER A 165 -9.66 -0.46 12.92
CA SER A 165 -11.07 -0.10 13.16
C SER A 165 -11.87 0.00 11.86
N MET A 166 -11.23 0.44 10.78
CA MET A 166 -11.86 0.68 9.48
C MET A 166 -10.82 0.65 8.36
N TYR A 167 -11.25 0.31 7.15
CA TYR A 167 -10.48 0.60 5.94
C TYR A 167 -11.38 1.20 4.85
N SER A 168 -10.76 1.96 3.94
CA SER A 168 -11.43 2.66 2.85
C SER A 168 -10.65 2.49 1.56
N ILE A 169 -11.31 2.04 0.50
CA ILE A 169 -10.75 1.96 -0.85
C ILE A 169 -11.15 3.24 -1.60
N GLN A 170 -10.16 3.95 -2.10
CA GLN A 170 -10.32 5.26 -2.72
C GLN A 170 -9.73 5.30 -4.14
N PRO A 171 -10.14 6.27 -4.97
CA PRO A 171 -9.48 6.55 -6.23
C PRO A 171 -7.98 6.75 -6.03
N GLY A 172 -7.19 6.42 -7.06
CA GLY A 172 -5.75 6.61 -7.00
C GLY A 172 -5.32 8.06 -6.69
N SER A 173 -6.12 9.08 -7.03
CA SER A 173 -5.79 10.48 -6.73
C SER A 173 -5.83 10.83 -5.24
N ALA A 174 -6.59 10.11 -4.42
CA ALA A 174 -6.66 10.35 -2.98
C ALA A 174 -5.27 10.23 -2.34
N TYR A 175 -4.84 11.27 -1.63
CA TYR A 175 -3.46 11.39 -1.15
C TYR A 175 -3.37 11.20 0.37
N TRP A 176 -4.12 11.97 1.17
CA TRP A 176 -4.23 11.81 2.62
C TRP A 176 -5.71 11.85 3.06
N PRO A 177 -6.06 11.27 4.22
CA PRO A 177 -7.38 11.47 4.82
C PRO A 177 -7.52 12.89 5.38
N ALA A 178 -8.49 13.65 4.89
CA ALA A 178 -8.75 15.03 5.30
C ALA A 178 -9.51 15.14 6.64
N ASN A 179 -9.90 14.00 7.24
CA ASN A 179 -10.52 13.93 8.56
C ASN A 179 -10.20 12.61 9.28
N TYR A 180 -10.32 12.62 10.61
CA TYR A 180 -10.07 11.44 11.45
C TYR A 180 -11.02 10.28 11.16
N GLN A 181 -12.25 10.56 10.75
CA GLN A 181 -13.24 9.54 10.39
C GLN A 181 -12.89 8.80 9.10
N GLY A 182 -11.89 9.25 8.33
CA GLY A 182 -11.46 8.59 7.08
C GLY A 182 -12.52 8.60 5.98
N THR A 183 -13.36 9.64 5.95
CA THR A 183 -14.46 9.80 4.97
C THR A 183 -14.20 10.90 3.95
N LEU A 184 -13.24 11.80 4.20
CA LEU A 184 -12.82 12.86 3.31
C LEU A 184 -11.34 12.69 2.95
N PHE A 185 -10.95 13.07 1.73
CA PHE A 185 -9.59 12.87 1.22
C PHE A 185 -9.10 14.08 0.43
N GLY A 186 -7.85 14.48 0.66
CA GLY A 186 -7.15 15.46 -0.17
C GLY A 186 -6.47 14.83 -1.39
N THR A 187 -5.98 15.65 -2.31
CA THR A 187 -5.21 15.24 -3.50
C THR A 187 -3.87 15.97 -3.57
N ASP A 188 -2.95 15.43 -4.38
CA ASP A 188 -1.67 16.06 -4.75
C ASP A 188 -1.39 15.78 -6.22
N ASP A 189 -2.25 16.34 -7.09
CA ASP A 189 -2.28 15.97 -8.51
C ASP A 189 -0.99 16.34 -9.26
N THR A 190 -0.22 17.31 -8.74
CA THR A 190 1.07 17.74 -9.30
C THR A 190 2.27 17.00 -8.71
N TYR A 191 2.07 16.12 -7.72
CA TYR A 191 3.13 15.42 -7.01
C TYR A 191 4.09 16.33 -6.23
N ALA A 192 3.77 17.62 -6.08
CA ALA A 192 4.65 18.59 -5.45
C ALA A 192 4.85 18.28 -3.96
N GLN A 193 3.76 17.93 -3.26
CA GLN A 193 3.86 17.57 -1.84
C GLN A 193 4.53 16.20 -1.67
N THR A 194 4.21 15.27 -2.57
CA THR A 194 4.83 13.95 -2.63
C THR A 194 6.35 14.09 -2.70
N ASP A 195 6.86 14.85 -3.66
CA ASP A 195 8.30 14.94 -3.92
C ASP A 195 9.03 15.70 -2.81
N ALA A 196 8.40 16.73 -2.24
CA ALA A 196 8.92 17.42 -1.06
C ALA A 196 9.05 16.47 0.15
N THR A 197 8.00 15.71 0.47
CA THR A 197 8.02 14.76 1.60
C THR A 197 9.06 13.65 1.39
N LEU A 198 9.13 13.05 0.20
CA LEU A 198 10.10 11.99 -0.10
C LEU A 198 11.54 12.50 0.01
N THR A 199 11.81 13.72 -0.46
CA THR A 199 13.13 14.35 -0.34
C THR A 199 13.50 14.59 1.12
N ASN A 200 12.55 15.10 1.92
CA ASN A 200 12.78 15.35 3.35
C ASN A 200 13.04 14.06 4.13
N TYR A 201 12.35 12.97 3.80
CA TYR A 201 12.47 11.70 4.52
C TYR A 201 13.52 10.75 3.94
N ARG A 202 14.25 11.15 2.89
CA ARG A 202 15.20 10.27 2.18
C ARG A 202 16.25 9.62 3.08
N ASN A 203 16.72 10.37 4.09
CA ASN A 203 17.73 9.95 5.06
C ASN A 203 17.12 9.49 6.39
N GLY A 204 15.79 9.47 6.48
CA GLY A 204 15.09 9.01 7.67
C GLY A 204 15.37 7.53 7.91
N VAL A 205 15.53 7.17 9.17
CA VAL A 205 15.63 5.78 9.63
C VAL A 205 14.49 5.50 10.61
N THR A 206 13.99 4.26 10.59
CA THR A 206 12.94 3.87 11.53
C THR A 206 13.52 3.70 12.92
N ILE A 207 13.06 4.53 13.84
CA ILE A 207 13.28 4.38 15.28
C ILE A 207 11.93 4.58 15.95
N THR A 208 11.31 3.51 16.43
CA THR A 208 10.07 3.63 17.21
C THR A 208 9.72 2.34 17.96
N THR A 209 9.17 2.49 19.15
CA THR A 209 8.46 1.44 19.88
C THR A 209 7.31 2.16 20.52
N CYS A 210 6.22 2.28 19.77
CA CYS A 210 4.89 2.83 20.11
C CYS A 210 4.76 3.54 21.47
N PRO A 211 4.25 4.79 21.53
CA PRO A 211 4.06 5.48 22.80
C PRO A 211 3.28 4.67 23.84
#